data_AF-A0A6G7XRW4-F1
#
_entry.id   AF-A0A6G7XRW4-F1
#
_cell.length_a   1.000
_cell.length_b   1.000
_cell.length_c   1.000
_cell.angle_alpha   90.00
_cell.angle_beta   90.00
_cell.angle_gamma   90.00
#
_symmetry.space_group_name_H-M   'P 1'
#
loop_
_entity.id
_entity.type
_entity.pdbx_description
1 polymer ?
#
loop_
_entity_poly.entity_id
_entity_poly.type
_entity_poly.pdbx_seq_one_letter_code
_entity_poly.pdbx_strand_id
1 'polypeptide(L)'
;MLHRITLTAQRLTDDRGLDGFTMDDLAAAVDVSRRTLFNYYPSKVDAVLGPDPDLDDEVWATFVAGGPYGDLVEDLIALAAHVLEAKTLTREELALGRRVMLAEPRLLAAVHERLASVSADLGALLVARTGEKLDLATAQLLVRVLAATFDCALDRALSDDTLAADAMPQLVAENIRALRDLFTGAYGT
;
A
#
# COMPACT_ATOMS: atom_id res chain seq x y z
N MET A 1 -8.68 -9.39 -12.80
CA MET A 1 -7.62 -9.53 -13.82
C MET A 1 -6.26 -9.06 -13.29
N LEU A 2 -6.14 -7.82 -12.82
CA LEU A 2 -4.88 -7.27 -12.27
C LEU A 2 -4.30 -8.11 -11.14
N HIS A 3 -5.14 -8.48 -10.16
CA HIS A 3 -4.78 -9.41 -9.08
C HIS A 3 -4.10 -10.70 -9.59
N ARG A 4 -4.69 -11.32 -10.63
CA ARG A 4 -4.14 -12.54 -11.24
C ARG A 4 -2.75 -12.30 -11.86
N ILE A 5 -2.53 -11.14 -12.49
CA ILE A 5 -1.24 -10.79 -13.07
C ILE A 5 -0.19 -10.63 -11.98
N THR A 6 -0.51 -9.87 -10.92
CA THR A 6 0.41 -9.63 -9.82
C THR A 6 0.80 -10.91 -9.10
N LEU A 7 -0.17 -11.77 -8.76
CA LEU A 7 0.14 -13.05 -8.13
C LEU A 7 0.99 -13.97 -9.01
N THR A 8 0.72 -14.03 -10.31
CA THR A 8 1.54 -14.84 -11.22
C THR A 8 2.96 -14.26 -11.34
N ALA A 9 3.11 -12.95 -11.39
CA ALA A 9 4.42 -12.30 -11.41
C ALA A 9 5.19 -12.56 -10.10
N GLN A 10 4.52 -12.49 -8.95
CA GLN A 10 5.10 -12.83 -7.65
C GLN A 10 5.54 -14.29 -7.60
N ARG A 11 4.70 -15.24 -8.05
CA ARG A 11 5.07 -16.67 -8.12
C ARG A 11 6.27 -16.92 -9.02
N LEU A 12 6.30 -16.33 -10.21
CA LEU A 12 7.45 -16.44 -11.12
C LEU A 12 8.72 -15.87 -10.50
N THR A 13 8.60 -14.79 -9.72
CA THR A 13 9.72 -14.18 -9.00
C THR A 13 10.19 -15.05 -7.83
N ASP A 14 9.29 -15.63 -7.05
CA ASP A 14 9.61 -16.56 -5.95
C ASP A 14 10.31 -17.83 -6.49
N ASP A 15 9.83 -18.36 -7.63
CA ASP A 15 10.35 -19.60 -8.22
C ASP A 15 11.67 -19.44 -8.97
N ARG A 16 11.86 -18.31 -9.68
CA ARG A 16 12.96 -18.15 -10.66
C ARG A 16 13.82 -16.90 -10.44
N GLY A 17 13.48 -16.07 -9.46
CA GLY A 17 14.02 -14.73 -9.30
C GLY A 17 13.45 -13.75 -10.33
N LEU A 18 13.62 -12.45 -10.07
CA LEU A 18 13.05 -11.40 -10.93
C LEU A 18 13.65 -11.44 -12.35
N ASP A 19 14.87 -11.93 -12.54
CA ASP A 19 15.49 -12.08 -13.87
C ASP A 19 15.16 -13.39 -14.58
N GLY A 20 14.57 -14.37 -13.89
CA GLY A 20 14.31 -15.71 -14.42
C GLY A 20 13.05 -15.84 -15.29
N PHE A 21 12.35 -14.75 -15.55
CA PHE A 21 11.20 -14.70 -16.47
C PHE A 21 11.14 -13.37 -17.22
N THR A 22 10.38 -13.36 -18.31
CA THR A 22 10.11 -12.20 -19.16
C THR A 22 8.64 -11.76 -19.07
N MET A 23 8.34 -10.56 -19.57
CA MET A 23 6.94 -10.13 -19.70
C MET A 23 6.14 -11.02 -20.67
N ASP A 24 6.81 -11.70 -21.63
CA ASP A 24 6.14 -12.68 -22.49
C ASP A 24 5.76 -13.95 -21.74
N ASP A 25 6.65 -14.44 -20.88
CA ASP A 25 6.36 -15.59 -20.01
C ASP A 25 5.17 -15.30 -19.10
N LEU A 26 5.13 -14.10 -18.53
CA LEU A 26 4.00 -13.66 -17.69
C LEU A 26 2.70 -13.54 -18.50
N ALA A 27 2.75 -12.94 -19.68
CA ALA A 27 1.58 -12.81 -20.56
C ALA A 27 1.01 -14.18 -20.96
N ALA A 28 1.90 -15.14 -21.28
CA ALA A 28 1.52 -16.52 -21.56
C ALA A 28 0.92 -17.21 -20.33
N ALA A 29 1.52 -17.03 -19.15
CA ALA A 29 1.06 -17.65 -17.91
C ALA A 29 -0.32 -17.15 -17.45
N VAL A 30 -0.69 -15.91 -17.80
CA VAL A 30 -2.00 -15.34 -17.47
C VAL A 30 -2.98 -15.29 -18.64
N ASP A 31 -2.65 -15.93 -19.78
CA ASP A 31 -3.48 -16.02 -20.98
C ASP A 31 -3.96 -14.66 -21.50
N VAL A 32 -3.02 -13.73 -21.68
CA VAL A 32 -3.31 -12.40 -22.28
C VAL A 32 -2.25 -12.02 -23.31
N SER A 33 -2.59 -11.07 -24.18
CA SER A 33 -1.60 -10.54 -25.11
C SER A 33 -0.54 -9.69 -24.38
N ARG A 34 0.68 -9.66 -24.93
CA ARG A 34 1.74 -8.75 -24.45
C ARG A 34 1.24 -7.31 -24.38
N ARG A 35 0.55 -6.82 -25.42
CA ARG A 35 -0.02 -5.46 -25.45
C ARG A 35 -0.97 -5.22 -24.27
N THR A 36 -1.83 -6.19 -23.96
CA THR A 36 -2.75 -6.11 -22.82
C THR A 36 -1.99 -6.01 -21.51
N LEU A 37 -0.95 -6.83 -21.33
CA LEU A 37 -0.13 -6.80 -20.11
C LEU A 37 0.58 -5.45 -19.93
N PHE A 38 1.19 -4.92 -20.99
CA PHE A 38 1.90 -3.62 -20.96
C PHE A 38 0.98 -2.42 -20.74
N ASN A 39 -0.30 -2.52 -21.10
CA ASN A 39 -1.28 -1.47 -20.77
C ASN A 39 -1.52 -1.34 -19.26
N TYR A 40 -1.27 -2.41 -18.49
CA TYR A 40 -1.46 -2.41 -17.03
C TYR A 40 -0.15 -2.26 -16.28
N TYR A 41 0.93 -2.88 -16.76
CA TYR A 41 2.23 -2.88 -16.10
C TYR A 41 3.34 -2.59 -17.11
N PRO A 42 4.05 -1.46 -17.00
CA PRO A 42 5.11 -1.13 -17.93
C PRO A 42 6.35 -2.01 -17.76
N SER A 43 6.54 -2.63 -16.58
CA SER A 43 7.66 -3.53 -16.32
C SER A 43 7.30 -4.74 -15.44
N LYS A 44 8.25 -5.67 -15.31
CA LYS A 44 8.14 -6.81 -14.37
C LYS A 44 8.04 -6.34 -12.92
N VAL A 45 8.79 -5.29 -12.56
CA VAL A 45 8.77 -4.71 -11.21
C VAL A 45 7.36 -4.23 -10.89
N ASP A 46 6.73 -3.49 -11.79
CA ASP A 46 5.36 -2.99 -11.59
C ASP A 46 4.35 -4.13 -11.50
N ALA A 47 4.52 -5.18 -12.31
CA ALA A 47 3.66 -6.36 -12.25
C ALA A 47 3.75 -7.05 -10.88
N VAL A 48 4.95 -7.18 -10.31
CA VAL A 48 5.19 -7.81 -9.00
C VAL A 48 4.66 -6.94 -7.85
N LEU A 49 4.87 -5.63 -7.91
CA LEU A 49 4.37 -4.68 -6.90
C LEU A 49 2.85 -4.49 -6.94
N GLY A 50 2.25 -4.71 -8.12
CA GLY A 50 0.85 -4.44 -8.35
C GLY A 50 0.54 -2.95 -8.52
N PRO A 51 -0.74 -2.61 -8.75
CA PRO A 51 -1.14 -1.24 -9.09
C PRO A 51 -1.00 -0.31 -7.89
N ASP A 52 -0.88 0.99 -8.16
CA ASP A 52 -1.06 2.04 -7.16
C ASP A 52 -2.43 1.93 -6.48
N PRO A 53 -2.51 2.27 -5.16
CA PRO A 53 -3.81 2.53 -4.56
C PRO A 53 -4.50 3.62 -5.37
N ASP A 54 -5.63 3.28 -5.95
CA ASP A 54 -6.46 4.22 -6.70
C ASP A 54 -7.77 4.36 -5.93
N LEU A 55 -8.08 5.59 -5.51
CA LEU A 55 -9.32 5.93 -4.82
C LEU A 55 -10.08 6.89 -5.71
N ASP A 56 -11.41 6.74 -5.74
CA ASP A 56 -12.27 7.59 -6.55
C ASP A 56 -12.09 9.07 -6.20
N ASP A 57 -12.20 9.94 -7.21
CA ASP A 57 -12.08 11.40 -7.04
C ASP A 57 -13.01 11.96 -5.95
N GLU A 58 -14.17 11.33 -5.75
CA GLU A 58 -15.13 11.70 -4.70
C GLU A 58 -14.60 11.42 -3.28
N VAL A 59 -13.85 10.32 -3.10
CA VAL A 59 -13.21 9.98 -1.82
C VAL A 59 -12.13 11.01 -1.50
N TRP A 60 -11.31 11.38 -2.50
CA TRP A 60 -10.31 12.43 -2.34
C TRP A 60 -10.94 13.80 -2.06
N ALA A 61 -11.99 14.17 -2.79
CA ALA A 61 -12.70 15.42 -2.58
C ALA A 61 -13.29 15.51 -1.16
N THR A 62 -13.88 14.41 -0.68
CA THR A 62 -14.42 14.31 0.69
C THR A 62 -13.31 14.48 1.72
N PHE A 63 -12.16 13.82 1.53
CA PHE A 63 -11.02 13.95 2.42
C PHE A 63 -10.48 15.38 2.43
N VAL A 64 -10.27 16.02 1.27
CA VAL A 64 -9.76 17.39 1.19
C VAL A 64 -10.73 18.39 1.84
N ALA A 65 -12.05 18.16 1.71
CA ALA A 65 -13.09 18.98 2.34
C ALA A 65 -13.19 18.81 3.87
N GLY A 66 -12.37 17.93 4.46
CA GLY A 66 -12.32 17.75 5.91
C GLY A 66 -13.15 16.57 6.44
N GLY A 67 -13.79 15.77 5.59
CA GLY A 67 -14.61 14.62 5.99
C GLY A 67 -13.94 13.26 5.81
N PRO A 68 -14.68 12.15 6.01
CA PRO A 68 -16.12 12.12 6.38
C PRO A 68 -16.44 12.42 7.85
N TYR A 69 -15.47 12.31 8.77
CA TYR A 69 -15.69 12.43 10.21
C TYR A 69 -15.35 13.81 10.79
N GLY A 70 -14.58 14.64 10.07
CA GLY A 70 -14.15 15.94 10.60
C GLY A 70 -12.88 15.86 11.45
N ASP A 71 -12.34 14.65 11.65
CA ASP A 71 -11.11 14.39 12.39
C ASP A 71 -10.07 13.80 11.44
N LEU A 72 -8.87 14.40 11.41
CA LEU A 72 -7.82 13.98 10.47
C LEU A 72 -7.42 12.52 10.69
N VAL A 73 -7.35 12.05 11.94
CA VAL A 73 -6.90 10.70 12.24
C VAL A 73 -7.95 9.68 11.82
N GLU A 74 -9.21 9.88 12.19
CA GLU A 74 -10.29 8.97 11.78
C GLU A 74 -10.53 9.01 10.26
N ASP A 75 -10.33 10.14 9.59
CA ASP A 75 -10.44 10.24 8.13
C ASP A 75 -9.27 9.55 7.41
N LEU A 76 -8.07 9.60 7.97
CA LEU A 76 -6.92 8.81 7.47
C LEU A 76 -7.15 7.31 7.66
N ILE A 77 -7.76 6.89 8.76
CA ILE A 77 -8.17 5.50 8.99
C ILE A 77 -9.21 5.07 7.94
N ALA A 78 -10.19 5.93 7.64
CA ALA A 78 -11.19 5.68 6.61
C ALA A 78 -10.55 5.48 5.22
N LEU A 79 -9.61 6.35 4.85
CA LEU A 79 -8.85 6.21 3.60
C LEU A 79 -8.03 4.91 3.57
N ALA A 80 -7.33 4.60 4.65
CA ALA A 80 -6.56 3.37 4.75
C ALA A 80 -7.44 2.11 4.61
N ALA A 81 -8.63 2.12 5.21
CA ALA A 81 -9.60 1.04 5.06
C ALA A 81 -10.06 0.88 3.60
N HIS A 82 -10.42 1.97 2.90
CA HIS A 82 -10.81 1.91 1.48
C HIS A 82 -9.70 1.29 0.61
N VAL A 83 -8.44 1.68 0.84
CA VAL A 83 -7.29 1.13 0.12
C VAL A 83 -7.12 -0.39 0.35
N LEU A 84 -7.45 -0.87 1.55
CA LEU A 84 -7.30 -2.27 1.93
C LEU A 84 -8.50 -3.13 1.55
N GLU A 85 -9.71 -2.60 1.61
CA GLU A 85 -10.94 -3.31 1.21
C GLU A 85 -10.94 -3.67 -0.28
N ALA A 86 -10.29 -2.87 -1.12
CA ALA A 86 -10.06 -3.17 -2.52
C ALA A 86 -9.15 -4.42 -2.74
N LYS A 87 -8.47 -4.91 -1.70
CA LYS A 87 -7.47 -5.98 -1.75
C LYS A 87 -7.90 -7.17 -0.89
N THR A 88 -8.74 -8.04 -1.44
CA THR A 88 -9.04 -9.34 -0.83
C THR A 88 -7.88 -10.32 -1.05
N LEU A 89 -6.84 -10.21 -0.22
CA LEU A 89 -5.68 -11.08 -0.24
C LEU A 89 -5.81 -12.20 0.79
N THR A 90 -5.47 -13.41 0.40
CA THR A 90 -5.31 -14.51 1.37
C THR A 90 -4.00 -14.35 2.15
N ARG A 91 -3.90 -15.00 3.32
CA ARG A 91 -2.66 -15.04 4.11
C ARG A 91 -1.47 -15.57 3.29
N GLU A 92 -1.69 -16.58 2.45
CA GLU A 92 -0.64 -17.13 1.59
C GLU A 92 -0.16 -16.12 0.54
N GLU A 93 -1.06 -15.35 -0.04
CA GLU A 93 -0.73 -14.30 -1.01
C GLU A 93 0.04 -13.14 -0.35
N LEU A 94 -0.35 -12.74 0.87
CA LEU A 94 0.39 -11.76 1.66
C LEU A 94 1.81 -12.25 1.98
N ALA A 95 1.94 -13.52 2.40
CA ALA A 95 3.23 -14.13 2.71
C ALA A 95 4.13 -14.22 1.46
N LEU A 96 3.57 -14.61 0.32
CA LEU A 96 4.28 -14.64 -0.97
C LEU A 96 4.79 -13.24 -1.34
N GLY A 97 3.92 -12.22 -1.31
CA GLY A 97 4.29 -10.84 -1.60
C GLY A 97 5.43 -10.36 -0.69
N ARG A 98 5.34 -10.61 0.63
CA ARG A 98 6.38 -10.24 1.59
C ARG A 98 7.71 -10.94 1.31
N ARG A 99 7.71 -12.26 1.03
CA ARG A 99 8.94 -13.00 0.71
C ARG A 99 9.62 -12.45 -0.54
N VAL A 100 8.87 -12.28 -1.63
CA VAL A 100 9.36 -11.74 -2.90
C VAL A 100 9.96 -10.35 -2.71
N MET A 101 9.25 -9.48 -1.98
CA MET A 101 9.72 -8.13 -1.64
C MET A 101 11.06 -8.12 -0.90
N LEU A 102 11.22 -8.97 0.10
CA LEU A 102 12.45 -9.02 0.92
C LEU A 102 13.61 -9.71 0.21
N ALA A 103 13.33 -10.60 -0.75
CA ALA A 103 14.35 -11.34 -1.49
C ALA A 103 15.01 -10.52 -2.62
N GLU A 104 14.32 -9.50 -3.15
CA GLU A 104 14.74 -8.79 -4.36
C GLU A 104 15.03 -7.29 -4.11
N PRO A 105 16.30 -6.85 -4.05
CA PRO A 105 16.67 -5.47 -3.75
C PRO A 105 16.07 -4.43 -4.70
N ARG A 106 15.84 -4.80 -5.97
CA ARG A 106 15.22 -3.92 -6.96
C ARG A 106 13.76 -3.61 -6.63
N LEU A 107 13.04 -4.54 -5.98
CA LEU A 107 11.67 -4.30 -5.53
C LEU A 107 11.65 -3.33 -4.35
N LEU A 108 12.59 -3.45 -3.41
CA LEU A 108 12.73 -2.51 -2.30
C LEU A 108 13.04 -1.08 -2.79
N ALA A 109 13.94 -0.95 -3.77
CA ALA A 109 14.22 0.34 -4.40
C ALA A 109 12.97 0.94 -5.06
N ALA A 110 12.23 0.14 -5.84
CA ALA A 110 11.00 0.58 -6.49
C ALA A 110 9.89 0.97 -5.49
N VAL A 111 9.75 0.25 -4.37
CA VAL A 111 8.82 0.65 -3.30
C VAL A 111 9.24 1.97 -2.67
N HIS A 112 10.53 2.21 -2.47
CA HIS A 112 11.03 3.47 -1.94
C HIS A 112 10.74 4.65 -2.89
N GLU A 113 10.97 4.47 -4.19
CA GLU A 113 10.65 5.47 -5.22
C GLU A 113 9.15 5.76 -5.29
N ARG A 114 8.33 4.72 -5.26
CA ARG A 114 6.87 4.84 -5.25
C ARG A 114 6.36 5.54 -4.00
N LEU A 115 6.90 5.21 -2.83
CA LEU A 115 6.57 5.92 -1.59
C LEU A 115 6.97 7.41 -1.66
N ALA A 116 8.10 7.73 -2.30
CA ALA A 116 8.48 9.13 -2.51
C ALA A 116 7.45 9.87 -3.38
N SER A 117 7.01 9.28 -4.50
CA SER A 117 5.97 9.86 -5.35
C SER A 117 4.65 10.04 -4.60
N VAL A 118 4.13 8.96 -4.00
CA VAL A 118 2.87 8.95 -3.24
C VAL A 118 2.91 9.98 -2.11
N SER A 119 4.04 10.10 -1.42
CA SER A 119 4.18 11.09 -0.35
C SER A 119 4.09 12.53 -0.86
N ALA A 120 4.59 12.81 -2.07
CA ALA A 120 4.51 14.14 -2.65
C ALA A 120 3.06 14.48 -3.02
N ASP A 121 2.37 13.55 -3.68
CA ASP A 121 0.99 13.73 -4.13
C ASP A 121 0.02 13.82 -2.95
N LEU A 122 0.06 12.85 -2.03
CA LEU A 122 -0.79 12.87 -0.83
C LEU A 122 -0.41 13.98 0.15
N GLY A 123 0.86 14.38 0.19
CA GLY A 123 1.32 15.53 0.96
C GLY A 123 0.64 16.82 0.51
N ALA A 124 0.48 17.03 -0.79
CA ALA A 124 -0.23 18.19 -1.32
C ALA A 124 -1.72 18.18 -0.93
N LEU A 125 -2.38 17.01 -0.95
CA LEU A 125 -3.76 16.86 -0.50
C LEU A 125 -3.93 17.14 1.00
N LEU A 126 -2.99 16.70 1.81
CA LEU A 126 -2.96 16.99 3.25
C LEU A 126 -2.79 18.49 3.55
N VAL A 127 -1.91 19.17 2.81
CA VAL A 127 -1.76 20.63 2.92
C VAL A 127 -3.06 21.32 2.50
N ALA A 128 -3.69 20.90 1.41
CA ALA A 128 -4.97 21.45 0.96
C ALA A 128 -6.08 21.27 2.01
N ARG A 129 -6.12 20.11 2.69
CA ARG A 129 -7.07 19.82 3.77
C ARG A 129 -6.82 20.65 5.03
N THR A 130 -5.56 20.77 5.44
CA THR A 130 -5.20 21.34 6.76
C THR A 130 -4.90 22.84 6.73
N GLY A 131 -4.74 23.42 5.53
CA GLY A 131 -4.35 24.81 5.34
C GLY A 131 -2.94 25.08 5.87
N GLU A 132 -2.73 26.22 6.51
CA GLU A 132 -1.43 26.63 7.04
C GLU A 132 -0.95 25.83 8.26
N LYS A 133 -1.72 24.83 8.72
CA LYS A 133 -1.38 24.02 9.90
C LYS A 133 -0.26 23.01 9.66
N LEU A 134 -0.13 22.51 8.43
CA LEU A 134 0.95 21.60 8.03
C LEU A 134 1.67 22.17 6.81
N ASP A 135 2.98 22.27 6.89
CA ASP A 135 3.79 22.48 5.68
C ASP A 135 3.91 21.18 4.88
N LEU A 136 4.37 21.30 3.63
CA LEU A 136 4.49 20.16 2.72
C LEU A 136 5.46 19.09 3.26
N ALA A 137 6.55 19.49 3.91
CA ALA A 137 7.54 18.57 4.46
C ALA A 137 6.95 17.71 5.60
N THR A 138 6.18 18.33 6.48
CA THR A 138 5.50 17.65 7.58
C THR A 138 4.37 16.76 7.07
N ALA A 139 3.61 17.22 6.06
CA ALA A 139 2.59 16.40 5.40
C ALA A 139 3.20 15.16 4.72
N GLN A 140 4.32 15.33 4.02
CA GLN A 140 5.10 14.24 3.42
C GLN A 140 5.67 13.26 4.45
N LEU A 141 6.09 13.75 5.62
CA LEU A 141 6.50 12.91 6.74
C LEU A 141 5.32 12.10 7.27
N LEU A 142 4.15 12.72 7.46
CA LEU A 142 2.95 12.03 7.92
C LEU A 142 2.58 10.88 6.99
N VAL A 143 2.61 11.06 5.66
CA VAL A 143 2.34 9.99 4.70
C VAL A 143 3.32 8.82 4.84
N ARG A 144 4.61 9.09 5.06
CA ARG A 144 5.62 8.05 5.27
C ARG A 144 5.41 7.29 6.58
N VAL A 145 5.03 7.98 7.64
CA VAL A 145 4.68 7.36 8.93
C VAL A 145 3.44 6.48 8.76
N LEU A 146 2.42 6.95 8.03
CA LEU A 146 1.25 6.13 7.71
C LEU A 146 1.65 4.89 6.91
N ALA A 147 2.50 5.00 5.89
CA ALA A 147 2.99 3.84 5.14
C ALA A 147 3.68 2.80 6.04
N ALA A 148 4.44 3.23 7.05
CA ALA A 148 5.04 2.32 8.02
C ALA A 148 3.99 1.57 8.87
N THR A 149 2.81 2.15 9.10
CA THR A 149 1.72 1.44 9.81
C THR A 149 1.20 0.23 9.04
N PHE A 150 1.21 0.29 7.70
CA PHE A 150 0.87 -0.86 6.84
C PHE A 150 1.94 -1.95 6.91
N ASP A 151 3.22 -1.57 6.90
CA ASP A 151 4.34 -2.50 7.01
C ASP A 151 4.31 -3.26 8.34
N CYS A 152 4.14 -2.54 9.46
CA CYS A 152 3.98 -3.13 10.79
C CYS A 152 2.73 -4.01 10.90
N ALA A 153 1.61 -3.60 10.30
CA ALA A 153 0.39 -4.40 10.28
C ALA A 153 0.59 -5.71 9.50
N LEU A 154 1.29 -5.65 8.36
CA LEU A 154 1.63 -6.82 7.56
C LEU A 154 2.50 -7.80 8.34
N ASP A 155 3.54 -7.31 9.02
CA ASP A 155 4.42 -8.15 9.83
C ASP A 155 3.67 -8.80 10.99
N ARG A 156 2.82 -8.03 11.68
CA ARG A 156 1.97 -8.56 12.75
C ARG A 156 1.01 -9.63 12.22
N ALA A 157 0.31 -9.36 11.12
CA ALA A 157 -0.59 -10.30 10.48
C ALA A 157 0.13 -11.62 10.13
N LEU A 158 1.31 -11.55 9.53
CA LEU A 158 2.08 -12.73 9.15
C LEU A 158 2.71 -13.47 10.34
N SER A 159 2.99 -12.79 11.44
CA SER A 159 3.58 -13.41 12.65
C SER A 159 2.57 -14.10 13.57
N ASP A 160 1.29 -13.69 13.53
CA ASP A 160 0.23 -14.21 14.38
C ASP A 160 -0.82 -14.95 13.55
N ASP A 161 -0.74 -16.29 13.58
CA ASP A 161 -1.65 -17.18 12.84
C ASP A 161 -3.09 -17.20 13.38
N THR A 162 -3.35 -16.60 14.55
CA THR A 162 -4.71 -16.46 15.07
C THR A 162 -5.47 -15.31 14.43
N LEU A 163 -4.77 -14.37 13.78
CA LEU A 163 -5.38 -13.24 13.10
C LEU A 163 -5.97 -13.68 11.75
N ALA A 164 -7.21 -13.25 11.51
CA ALA A 164 -7.87 -13.45 10.24
C ALA A 164 -7.13 -12.71 9.11
N ALA A 165 -7.24 -13.22 7.88
CA ALA A 165 -6.57 -12.62 6.72
C ALA A 165 -7.08 -11.20 6.40
N ASP A 166 -8.33 -10.91 6.77
CA ASP A 166 -8.99 -9.61 6.62
C ASP A 166 -8.77 -8.69 7.83
N ALA A 167 -7.87 -9.04 8.77
CA ALA A 167 -7.54 -8.19 9.93
C ALA A 167 -6.72 -6.93 9.58
N MET A 168 -6.22 -6.82 8.35
CA MET A 168 -5.33 -5.73 7.92
C MET A 168 -5.93 -4.32 8.16
N PRO A 169 -7.19 -4.01 7.78
CA PRO A 169 -7.78 -2.71 8.05
C PRO A 169 -7.82 -2.37 9.55
N GLN A 170 -8.14 -3.35 10.39
CA GLN A 170 -8.20 -3.18 11.84
C GLN A 170 -6.79 -2.95 12.41
N LEU A 171 -5.79 -3.73 11.99
CA LEU A 171 -4.40 -3.57 12.44
C LEU A 171 -3.82 -2.20 12.05
N VAL A 172 -4.09 -1.73 10.84
CA VAL A 172 -3.66 -0.39 10.39
C VAL A 172 -4.37 0.69 11.20
N ALA A 173 -5.68 0.56 11.43
CA ALA A 173 -6.43 1.49 12.27
C ALA A 173 -5.90 1.53 13.73
N GLU A 174 -5.58 0.38 14.31
CA GLU A 174 -4.94 0.27 15.63
C GLU A 174 -3.59 1.00 15.66
N ASN A 175 -2.74 0.77 14.66
CA ASN A 175 -1.42 1.42 14.57
C ASN A 175 -1.55 2.94 14.46
N ILE A 176 -2.47 3.44 13.64
CA ILE A 176 -2.70 4.88 13.47
C ILE A 176 -3.21 5.51 14.79
N ARG A 177 -4.14 4.88 15.49
CA ARG A 177 -4.63 5.36 16.79
C ARG A 177 -3.54 5.31 17.87
N ALA A 178 -2.74 4.24 17.90
CA ALA A 178 -1.61 4.13 18.82
C ALA A 178 -0.57 5.25 18.62
N LEU A 179 -0.29 5.63 17.36
CA LEU A 179 0.55 6.78 17.06
C LEU A 179 -0.05 8.09 17.59
N ARG A 180 -1.35 8.33 17.37
CA ARG A 180 -2.05 9.50 17.95
C ARG A 180 -1.91 9.54 19.47
N ASP A 181 -2.15 8.41 20.14
CA ASP A 181 -2.15 8.31 21.59
C ASP A 181 -0.73 8.50 22.19
N LEU A 182 0.31 8.03 21.47
CA LEU A 182 1.71 8.26 21.83
C LEU A 182 2.08 9.75 21.83
N PHE A 183 1.66 10.49 20.80
CA PHE A 183 2.01 11.91 20.64
C PHE A 183 1.10 12.87 21.42
N THR A 184 -0.10 12.43 21.81
CA THR A 184 -1.02 13.22 22.66
C THR A 184 -0.81 12.99 24.16
N GLY A 185 0.13 12.10 24.54
CA GLY A 185 0.48 11.83 25.93
C GLY A 185 -0.51 10.92 26.66
N ALA A 186 -1.38 10.21 25.94
CA ALA A 186 -2.31 9.24 26.52
C ALA A 186 -1.58 8.04 27.16
N TYR A 187 -0.34 7.79 26.77
CA TYR A 187 0.57 6.81 27.38
C TYR A 187 1.60 7.43 28.35
N GLY A 188 1.33 8.62 28.89
CA GLY A 188 2.29 9.38 29.70
C GLY A 188 3.08 8.55 30.73
N THR A 189 4.41 8.72 30.69
CA THR A 189 5.31 8.58 31.84
C THR A 189 5.15 9.78 32.78
#